data_AF-A0A7X7F8E2-F1
#
_entry.id   AF-A0A7X7F8E2-F1
#
_cell.length_a   1.000
_cell.length_b   1.000
_cell.length_c   1.000
_cell.angle_alpha   90.00
_cell.angle_beta   90.00
_cell.angle_gamma   90.00
#
_symmetry.space_group_name_H-M   'P 1'
#
loop_
_entity.id
_entity.type
_entity.pdbx_description
1 polymer ?
#
loop_
_entity_poly.entity_id
_entity_poly.type
_entity_poly.pdbx_seq_one_letter_code
_entity_poly.pdbx_strand_id
1 'polypeptide(L)'
;IGNAGAGTSTVNLLLVANGAVVTNLGTIAVGVAAGGESVGNMLAITNGAQVFSRGAVQIGAVNRESKTLGATGNLILVSGGPMGPARWDIGGGALAVGAASAWNGISHGNRLVLQAGAQVVNAGAVQVGRGRDGNFKDNQIVLAGGLIMAASLEVSERNGLGVELGPWESKPILVEKDVVFEHGTFIDPKAHPGAKPGRHPLLGWKGKAEGLDRLKLVSGAAKNSWKLEIQEDQKRIYLHYK
;
A
#
# COMPACT_ATOMS: atom_id res chain seq x y z
N ILE A 1 8.19 14.46 -10.10
CA ILE A 1 7.28 14.72 -11.24
C ILE A 1 6.02 15.35 -10.69
N GLY A 2 5.53 16.44 -11.30
CA GLY A 2 4.31 17.10 -10.82
C GLY A 2 4.45 17.74 -9.44
N ASN A 3 5.52 18.51 -9.22
CA ASN A 3 5.66 19.27 -7.99
C ASN A 3 4.93 20.60 -8.18
N ALA A 4 3.73 20.72 -7.61
CA ALA A 4 2.99 21.97 -7.59
C ALA A 4 3.37 22.75 -6.34
N GLY A 5 3.77 24.02 -6.51
CA GLY A 5 3.98 24.95 -5.41
C GLY A 5 2.67 25.25 -4.69
N ALA A 6 2.11 26.45 -4.88
CA ALA A 6 0.82 26.79 -4.28
C ALA A 6 -0.40 26.13 -4.97
N GLY A 7 -0.19 25.38 -6.06
CA GLY A 7 -1.26 24.80 -6.87
C GLY A 7 -1.57 23.33 -6.55
N THR A 8 -2.61 22.82 -7.22
CA THR A 8 -2.99 21.41 -7.20
C THR A 8 -2.13 20.60 -8.17
N SER A 9 -1.68 19.43 -7.75
CA SER A 9 -1.00 18.45 -8.59
C SER A 9 -1.94 17.32 -8.99
N THR A 10 -2.31 17.25 -10.27
CA THR A 10 -3.23 16.23 -10.77
C THR A 10 -2.61 15.34 -11.85
N VAL A 11 -3.00 14.05 -11.85
CA VAL A 11 -2.83 13.08 -12.95
C VAL A 11 -1.39 12.99 -13.49
N ASN A 12 -0.40 13.05 -12.60
CA ASN A 12 0.99 12.80 -12.99
C ASN A 12 1.27 11.29 -13.03
N LEU A 13 1.97 10.81 -14.06
CA LEU A 13 2.35 9.41 -14.20
C LEU A 13 3.86 9.28 -14.31
N LEU A 14 4.43 8.39 -13.48
CA LEU A 14 5.74 7.79 -13.69
C LEU A 14 5.55 6.31 -14.03
N LEU A 15 5.91 5.92 -15.25
CA LEU A 15 5.84 4.53 -15.72
C LEU A 15 7.25 3.98 -15.97
N VAL A 16 7.57 2.87 -15.31
CA VAL A 16 8.75 2.05 -15.61
C VAL A 16 8.24 0.67 -16.04
N ALA A 17 8.47 0.27 -17.28
CA ALA A 17 7.82 -0.89 -17.87
C ALA A 17 8.76 -1.71 -18.76
N ASN A 18 8.28 -2.89 -19.15
CA ASN A 18 8.82 -3.69 -20.26
C ASN A 18 10.31 -4.02 -20.10
N GLY A 19 10.66 -4.56 -18.93
CA GLY A 19 12.05 -4.95 -18.62
C GLY A 19 13.00 -3.80 -18.35
N ALA A 20 12.54 -2.54 -18.35
CA ALA A 20 13.39 -1.39 -18.08
C ALA A 20 14.02 -1.50 -16.69
N VAL A 21 15.30 -1.15 -16.60
CA VAL A 21 16.06 -1.10 -15.35
C VAL A 21 16.37 0.35 -15.01
N VAL A 22 15.88 0.82 -13.86
CA VAL A 22 16.16 2.16 -13.32
C VAL A 22 16.84 1.99 -11.97
N THR A 23 18.01 2.62 -11.81
CA THR A 23 18.84 2.45 -10.62
C THR A 23 19.37 3.78 -10.09
N ASN A 24 19.94 3.76 -8.90
CA ASN A 24 20.52 4.91 -8.20
C ASN A 24 19.54 6.07 -7.98
N LEU A 25 18.24 5.77 -7.83
CA LEU A 25 17.25 6.79 -7.49
C LEU A 25 17.38 7.15 -6.01
N GLY A 26 17.63 8.43 -5.74
CA GLY A 26 17.52 8.97 -4.38
C GLY A 26 16.06 8.98 -3.94
N THR A 27 15.33 10.03 -4.28
CA THR A 27 13.91 10.19 -3.94
C THR A 27 13.03 9.94 -5.15
N ILE A 28 11.90 9.26 -4.95
CA ILE A 28 10.83 9.18 -5.96
C ILE A 28 9.65 10.01 -5.44
N ALA A 29 9.35 11.10 -6.14
CA ALA A 29 8.23 11.96 -5.82
C ALA A 29 7.34 12.13 -7.05
N VAL A 30 6.07 11.74 -6.95
CA VAL A 30 5.07 11.92 -8.00
C VAL A 30 3.83 12.56 -7.42
N GLY A 31 3.53 13.76 -7.89
CA GLY A 31 2.41 14.56 -7.40
C GLY A 31 2.60 15.01 -5.97
N VAL A 32 3.39 16.07 -5.79
CA VAL A 32 3.59 16.70 -4.49
C VAL A 32 3.07 18.13 -4.57
N ALA A 33 2.09 18.45 -3.73
CA ALA A 33 1.48 19.77 -3.66
C ALA A 33 1.88 20.48 -2.35
N ALA A 34 2.47 21.67 -2.47
CA ALA A 34 2.85 22.49 -1.32
C ALA A 34 1.77 23.48 -0.88
N GLY A 35 0.72 23.70 -1.67
CA GLY A 35 -0.36 24.63 -1.31
C GLY A 35 -1.73 24.32 -1.90
N GLY A 36 -1.84 23.25 -2.69
CA GLY A 36 -3.10 22.73 -3.23
C GLY A 36 -3.29 21.24 -2.93
N GLU A 37 -4.16 20.60 -3.70
CA GLU A 37 -4.47 19.17 -3.54
C GLU A 37 -3.51 18.29 -4.35
N SER A 38 -3.50 16.99 -4.07
CA SER A 38 -2.77 16.01 -4.85
C SER A 38 -3.67 14.85 -5.29
N VAL A 39 -4.06 14.86 -6.57
CA VAL A 39 -5.16 14.01 -7.07
C VAL A 39 -4.74 13.11 -8.22
N GLY A 40 -4.98 11.80 -8.08
CA GLY A 40 -4.88 10.84 -9.20
C GLY A 40 -3.47 10.64 -9.75
N ASN A 41 -2.43 10.87 -8.94
CA ASN A 41 -1.04 10.68 -9.37
C ASN A 41 -0.65 9.20 -9.30
N MET A 42 0.28 8.76 -10.16
CA MET A 42 0.57 7.35 -10.31
C MET A 42 2.05 7.06 -10.48
N LEU A 43 2.53 6.04 -9.77
CA LEU A 43 3.75 5.31 -10.09
C LEU A 43 3.36 3.90 -10.53
N ALA A 44 3.79 3.48 -11.70
CA ALA A 44 3.60 2.14 -12.23
C ALA A 44 4.95 1.48 -12.55
N ILE A 45 5.20 0.30 -11.99
CA ILE A 45 6.37 -0.52 -12.26
C ILE A 45 5.88 -1.87 -12.79
N THR A 46 6.02 -2.12 -14.08
CA THR A 46 5.29 -3.20 -14.74
C THR A 46 6.12 -4.07 -15.68
N ASN A 47 5.62 -5.27 -15.99
CA ASN A 47 6.08 -6.14 -17.06
C ASN A 47 7.61 -6.35 -17.08
N GLY A 48 8.15 -6.97 -16.03
CA GLY A 48 9.58 -7.28 -15.91
C GLY A 48 10.47 -6.10 -15.51
N ALA A 49 9.92 -4.90 -15.31
CA ALA A 49 10.71 -3.73 -14.91
C ALA A 49 11.41 -3.92 -13.55
N GLN A 50 12.59 -3.33 -13.42
CA GLN A 50 13.38 -3.33 -12.21
C GLN A 50 13.71 -1.90 -11.77
N VAL A 51 13.35 -1.55 -10.54
CA VAL A 51 13.63 -0.24 -9.95
C VAL A 51 14.45 -0.41 -8.68
N PHE A 52 15.52 0.37 -8.56
CA PHE A 52 16.36 0.43 -7.36
C PHE A 52 16.43 1.88 -6.87
N SER A 53 15.83 2.14 -5.72
CA SER A 53 15.85 3.43 -5.02
C SER A 53 16.45 3.29 -3.62
N ARG A 54 16.89 4.40 -3.01
CA ARG A 54 17.50 4.40 -1.66
C ARG A 54 16.93 5.45 -0.71
N GLY A 55 16.16 6.40 -1.21
CA GLY A 55 15.54 7.47 -0.43
C GLY A 55 14.03 7.31 -0.33
N ALA A 56 13.38 8.35 0.20
CA ALA A 56 11.94 8.34 0.42
C ALA A 56 11.16 8.27 -0.89
N VAL A 57 10.01 7.59 -0.83
CA VAL A 57 9.06 7.52 -1.93
C VAL A 57 7.75 8.15 -1.49
N GLN A 58 7.29 9.14 -2.26
CA GLN A 58 6.09 9.91 -1.97
C GLN A 58 5.25 10.01 -3.24
N ILE A 59 4.09 9.35 -3.20
CA ILE A 59 3.12 9.41 -4.29
C ILE A 59 1.86 10.07 -3.76
N GLY A 60 1.54 11.22 -4.32
CA GLY A 60 0.39 11.98 -3.89
C GLY A 60 0.56 12.57 -2.50
N ALA A 61 1.44 13.54 -2.33
CA ALA A 61 1.69 14.17 -1.04
C ALA A 61 1.17 15.61 -0.99
N VAL A 62 0.62 16.01 0.15
CA VAL A 62 0.27 17.40 0.46
C VAL A 62 1.12 17.85 1.64
N ASN A 63 1.96 18.86 1.42
CA ASN A 63 2.98 19.30 2.37
C ASN A 63 2.55 20.52 3.22
N ARG A 64 1.32 21.00 3.06
CA ARG A 64 0.77 22.15 3.80
C ARG A 64 -0.34 21.73 4.74
N GLU A 65 -0.31 22.31 5.93
CA GLU A 65 -1.38 22.19 6.92
C GLU A 65 -2.69 22.80 6.41
N SER A 66 -3.72 21.96 6.27
CA SER A 66 -5.06 22.39 5.87
C SER A 66 -6.09 21.30 6.17
N LYS A 67 -7.30 21.71 6.56
CA LYS A 67 -8.47 20.82 6.72
C LYS A 67 -9.21 20.52 5.41
N THR A 68 -8.93 21.28 4.36
CA THR A 68 -9.66 21.23 3.09
C THR A 68 -8.84 20.68 1.94
N LEU A 69 -7.51 20.63 2.08
CA LEU A 69 -6.63 20.08 1.06
C LEU A 69 -6.36 18.61 1.35
N GLY A 70 -6.22 17.82 0.29
CA GLY A 70 -6.00 16.40 0.46
C GLY A 70 -5.26 15.70 -0.66
N ALA A 71 -4.85 14.48 -0.34
CA ALA A 71 -4.32 13.52 -1.28
C ALA A 71 -5.39 12.48 -1.63
N THR A 72 -5.86 12.49 -2.88
CA THR A 72 -7.01 11.67 -3.28
C THR A 72 -6.69 10.82 -4.50
N GLY A 73 -7.01 9.52 -4.46
CA GLY A 73 -6.85 8.63 -5.63
C GLY A 73 -5.39 8.40 -6.05
N ASN A 74 -4.46 8.59 -5.11
CA ASN A 74 -3.06 8.17 -5.10
C ASN A 74 -2.84 6.74 -5.60
N LEU A 75 -2.01 6.43 -6.60
CA LEU A 75 -1.74 5.01 -6.92
C LEU A 75 -0.25 4.67 -7.06
N ILE A 76 0.15 3.61 -6.38
CA ILE A 76 1.31 2.81 -6.78
C ILE A 76 0.79 1.48 -7.32
N LEU A 77 1.22 1.11 -8.52
CA LEU A 77 0.97 -0.19 -9.12
C LEU A 77 2.31 -0.88 -9.39
N VAL A 78 2.50 -2.05 -8.82
CA VAL A 78 3.59 -2.97 -9.20
C VAL A 78 2.97 -4.24 -9.74
N SER A 79 3.39 -4.66 -10.93
CA SER A 79 2.78 -5.81 -11.61
C SER A 79 3.79 -6.54 -12.49
N GLY A 80 3.88 -7.86 -12.37
CA GLY A 80 4.62 -8.66 -13.34
C GLY A 80 3.99 -8.62 -14.73
N GLY A 81 4.57 -9.35 -15.66
CA GLY A 81 3.98 -9.51 -16.99
C GLY A 81 4.68 -10.58 -17.81
N PRO A 82 4.39 -10.66 -19.12
CA PRO A 82 5.02 -11.62 -20.03
C PRO A 82 6.55 -11.57 -20.02
N MET A 83 7.14 -10.43 -19.69
CA MET A 83 8.61 -10.26 -19.60
C MET A 83 9.19 -10.68 -18.24
N GLY A 84 8.36 -11.14 -17.31
CA GLY A 84 8.79 -11.64 -16.00
C GLY A 84 8.29 -10.79 -14.83
N PRO A 85 8.80 -11.08 -13.61
CA PRO A 85 8.40 -10.37 -12.40
C PRO A 85 8.89 -8.91 -12.43
N ALA A 86 8.04 -7.99 -11.97
CA ALA A 86 8.46 -6.62 -11.72
C ALA A 86 9.04 -6.52 -10.31
N ARG A 87 10.24 -5.95 -10.19
CA ARG A 87 10.94 -5.82 -8.91
C ARG A 87 11.21 -4.37 -8.58
N TRP A 88 10.92 -4.00 -7.35
CA TRP A 88 11.30 -2.72 -6.79
C TRP A 88 12.01 -2.90 -5.45
N ASP A 89 13.27 -2.51 -5.42
CA ASP A 89 14.07 -2.43 -4.22
C ASP A 89 14.11 -0.97 -3.73
N ILE A 90 13.61 -0.72 -2.52
CA ILE A 90 13.53 0.63 -1.94
C ILE A 90 14.77 0.98 -1.09
N GLY A 91 15.70 0.03 -0.90
CA GLY A 91 16.98 0.29 -0.24
C GLY A 91 16.84 0.78 1.22
N GLY A 92 15.74 0.47 1.89
CA GLY A 92 15.41 0.91 3.25
C GLY A 92 14.62 2.22 3.33
N GLY A 93 14.33 2.88 2.21
CA GLY A 93 13.56 4.11 2.16
C GLY A 93 12.09 3.93 2.57
N ALA A 94 11.49 4.97 3.16
CA ALA A 94 10.07 4.97 3.49
C ALA A 94 9.20 5.07 2.23
N LEU A 95 8.09 4.33 2.20
CA LEU A 95 7.12 4.29 1.12
C LEU A 95 5.79 4.86 1.60
N ALA A 96 5.37 5.98 1.02
CA ALA A 96 4.10 6.61 1.35
C ALA A 96 3.26 6.88 0.09
N VAL A 97 1.97 6.52 0.16
CA VAL A 97 0.95 6.89 -0.83
C VAL A 97 -0.14 7.67 -0.14
N GLY A 98 -0.48 8.86 -0.65
CA GLY A 98 -1.48 9.70 -0.01
C GLY A 98 -1.01 10.29 1.31
N ALA A 99 0.22 10.83 1.35
CA ALA A 99 0.73 11.43 2.58
C ALA A 99 0.23 12.87 2.73
N ALA A 100 -0.64 13.13 3.71
CA ALA A 100 -0.88 14.49 4.16
C ALA A 100 0.06 14.75 5.34
N SER A 101 1.06 15.62 5.16
CA SER A 101 1.94 16.02 6.29
C SER A 101 1.19 16.81 7.36
N ALA A 102 0.00 17.31 7.00
CA ALA A 102 -0.91 18.04 7.85
C ALA A 102 -1.61 17.13 8.85
N TRP A 103 -1.55 17.52 10.12
CA TRP A 103 -2.22 16.84 11.23
C TRP A 103 -3.73 16.72 11.01
N ASN A 104 -4.34 17.52 10.12
CA ASN A 104 -5.78 17.57 9.86
C ASN A 104 -6.17 17.49 8.37
N GLY A 105 -5.31 16.95 7.51
CA GLY A 105 -5.53 16.84 6.07
C GLY A 105 -6.56 15.79 5.64
N ILE A 106 -6.92 15.81 4.35
CA ILE A 106 -7.77 14.78 3.73
C ILE A 106 -6.87 13.76 3.02
N SER A 107 -7.13 12.47 3.19
CA SER A 107 -6.48 11.41 2.41
C SER A 107 -7.47 10.30 2.09
N HIS A 108 -7.90 10.23 0.84
CA HIS A 108 -8.96 9.31 0.42
C HIS A 108 -8.58 8.44 -0.76
N GLY A 109 -8.89 7.14 -0.67
CA GLY A 109 -8.83 6.24 -1.81
C GLY A 109 -7.44 6.05 -2.41
N ASN A 110 -6.38 6.32 -1.65
CA ASN A 110 -5.00 6.08 -2.09
C ASN A 110 -4.66 4.60 -1.97
N ARG A 111 -3.90 4.05 -2.94
CA ARG A 111 -3.64 2.62 -3.00
C ARG A 111 -2.20 2.30 -3.33
N LEU A 112 -1.69 1.26 -2.68
CA LEU A 112 -0.52 0.50 -3.11
C LEU A 112 -1.02 -0.86 -3.59
N VAL A 113 -0.95 -1.13 -4.88
CA VAL A 113 -1.47 -2.36 -5.50
C VAL A 113 -0.31 -3.22 -5.99
N LEU A 114 -0.24 -4.45 -5.48
CA LEU A 114 0.79 -5.43 -5.79
C LEU A 114 0.14 -6.63 -6.49
N GLN A 115 0.25 -6.66 -7.81
CA GLN A 115 -0.33 -7.73 -8.63
C GLN A 115 0.61 -8.92 -8.78
N ALA A 116 0.11 -9.99 -9.42
CA ALA A 116 0.87 -11.20 -9.70
C ALA A 116 2.25 -10.88 -10.31
N GLY A 117 3.30 -11.47 -9.75
CA GLY A 117 4.68 -11.25 -10.19
C GLY A 117 5.31 -9.94 -9.70
N ALA A 118 4.61 -9.13 -8.89
CA ALA A 118 5.20 -7.97 -8.24
C ALA A 118 6.04 -8.36 -7.02
N GLN A 119 7.21 -7.73 -6.89
CA GLN A 119 8.11 -7.87 -5.74
C GLN A 119 8.55 -6.48 -5.26
N VAL A 120 8.03 -6.03 -4.13
CA VAL A 120 8.53 -4.84 -3.43
C VAL A 120 9.36 -5.30 -2.24
N VAL A 121 10.64 -4.94 -2.20
CA VAL A 121 11.58 -5.43 -1.19
C VAL A 121 12.37 -4.28 -0.57
N ASN A 122 12.91 -4.55 0.61
CA ASN A 122 13.68 -3.58 1.38
C ASN A 122 12.95 -2.24 1.55
N ALA A 123 11.62 -2.26 1.71
CA ALA A 123 10.90 -1.07 2.12
C ALA A 123 11.25 -0.76 3.58
N GLY A 124 11.42 0.52 3.91
CA GLY A 124 11.51 0.99 5.28
C GLY A 124 10.13 0.91 5.96
N ALA A 125 9.59 2.06 6.35
CA ALA A 125 8.20 2.15 6.76
C ALA A 125 7.28 2.18 5.52
N VAL A 126 6.21 1.38 5.53
CA VAL A 126 5.15 1.42 4.50
C VAL A 126 3.90 2.02 5.10
N GLN A 127 3.39 3.06 4.45
CA GLN A 127 2.21 3.82 4.88
C GLN A 127 1.31 4.12 3.68
N VAL A 128 0.00 3.95 3.84
CA VAL A 128 -1.00 4.38 2.85
C VAL A 128 -2.07 5.19 3.58
N GLY A 129 -2.19 6.47 3.20
CA GLY A 129 -3.06 7.43 3.86
C GLY A 129 -2.60 7.79 5.27
N ARG A 130 -1.66 8.72 5.39
CA ARG A 130 -1.08 9.13 6.68
C ARG A 130 -1.62 10.47 7.16
N GLY A 131 -1.98 10.54 8.45
CA GLY A 131 -2.11 11.75 9.29
C GLY A 131 -2.77 11.44 10.64
N ARG A 132 -3.07 12.46 11.47
CA ARG A 132 -3.41 12.27 12.91
C ARG A 132 -4.86 12.62 13.29
N ASP A 133 -5.43 13.68 12.72
CA ASP A 133 -6.70 14.33 13.12
C ASP A 133 -7.53 14.79 11.90
N GLY A 134 -7.48 14.02 10.81
CA GLY A 134 -8.01 14.36 9.49
C GLY A 134 -8.95 13.28 8.93
N ASN A 135 -9.46 13.49 7.72
CA ASN A 135 -10.34 12.52 7.05
C ASN A 135 -9.47 11.54 6.25
N PHE A 136 -8.98 10.52 6.93
CA PHE A 136 -8.21 9.42 6.34
C PHE A 136 -9.18 8.25 6.16
N LYS A 137 -9.52 7.87 4.93
CA LYS A 137 -10.39 6.72 4.69
C LYS A 137 -10.17 6.09 3.33
N ASP A 138 -10.56 4.82 3.23
CA ASP A 138 -10.56 4.05 1.99
C ASP A 138 -9.16 3.90 1.36
N ASN A 139 -8.09 4.17 2.13
CA ASN A 139 -6.73 3.94 1.67
C ASN A 139 -6.36 2.48 1.90
N GLN A 140 -5.69 1.86 0.92
CA GLN A 140 -5.46 0.42 0.93
C GLN A 140 -4.07 0.00 0.45
N ILE A 141 -3.48 -0.98 1.12
CA ILE A 141 -2.47 -1.85 0.51
C ILE A 141 -3.22 -3.07 -0.05
N VAL A 142 -3.19 -3.26 -1.36
CA VAL A 142 -3.92 -4.33 -2.06
C VAL A 142 -2.95 -5.40 -2.54
N LEU A 143 -3.10 -6.62 -2.02
CA LEU A 143 -2.34 -7.79 -2.43
C LEU A 143 -3.16 -8.61 -3.42
N ALA A 144 -2.77 -8.56 -4.69
CA ALA A 144 -3.37 -9.30 -5.80
C ALA A 144 -2.33 -10.27 -6.42
N GLY A 145 -1.65 -11.03 -5.57
CA GLY A 145 -0.61 -12.00 -5.98
C GLY A 145 0.83 -11.48 -5.95
N GLY A 146 1.02 -10.21 -5.55
CA GLY A 146 2.34 -9.61 -5.33
C GLY A 146 2.84 -9.73 -3.89
N LEU A 147 4.15 -9.60 -3.71
CA LEU A 147 4.83 -9.63 -2.42
C LEU A 147 5.31 -8.23 -2.02
N ILE A 148 5.24 -7.93 -0.71
CA ILE A 148 5.97 -6.81 -0.11
C ILE A 148 6.71 -7.23 1.16
N MET A 149 7.96 -6.79 1.25
CA MET A 149 8.81 -6.90 2.43
C MET A 149 9.15 -5.50 2.96
N ALA A 150 8.77 -5.22 4.19
CA ALA A 150 8.95 -3.93 4.84
C ALA A 150 9.64 -4.06 6.20
N ALA A 151 10.36 -3.01 6.60
CA ALA A 151 10.90 -2.90 7.94
C ALA A 151 9.77 -2.73 8.95
N SER A 152 8.81 -1.84 8.68
CA SER A 152 7.63 -1.64 9.52
C SER A 152 6.39 -1.38 8.69
N LEU A 153 5.23 -1.73 9.26
CA LEU A 153 3.92 -1.48 8.64
C LEU A 153 3.04 -0.71 9.62
N GLU A 154 2.47 0.39 9.15
CA GLU A 154 1.49 1.17 9.90
C GLU A 154 0.24 1.32 9.05
N VAL A 155 -0.90 0.86 9.58
CA VAL A 155 -2.21 1.07 8.97
C VAL A 155 -3.03 1.92 9.93
N SER A 156 -3.28 3.14 9.49
CA SER A 156 -3.98 4.17 10.25
C SER A 156 -5.51 3.98 10.25
N GLU A 157 -6.21 4.75 11.07
CA GLU A 157 -7.65 4.66 11.22
C GLU A 157 -8.40 4.72 9.86
N ARG A 158 -9.43 3.85 9.70
CA ARG A 158 -10.30 3.73 8.51
C ARG A 158 -9.56 3.45 7.20
N ASN A 159 -8.33 2.96 7.29
CA ASN A 159 -7.60 2.40 6.17
C ASN A 159 -7.51 0.89 6.34
N GLY A 160 -7.05 0.20 5.30
CA GLY A 160 -7.12 -1.23 5.32
C GLY A 160 -6.13 -1.97 4.44
N LEU A 161 -6.17 -3.28 4.62
CA LEU A 161 -5.48 -4.23 3.75
C LEU A 161 -6.52 -4.82 2.80
N GLY A 162 -6.38 -4.55 1.52
CA GLY A 162 -7.13 -5.22 0.47
C GLY A 162 -6.45 -6.54 0.12
N VAL A 163 -7.22 -7.61 0.00
CA VAL A 163 -6.70 -8.91 -0.42
C VAL A 163 -7.54 -9.42 -1.56
N GLU A 164 -6.93 -9.60 -2.72
CA GLU A 164 -7.61 -10.10 -3.91
C GLU A 164 -7.11 -11.51 -4.23
N LEU A 165 -7.94 -12.50 -3.91
CA LEU A 165 -7.70 -13.87 -4.30
C LEU A 165 -8.12 -14.07 -5.75
N GLY A 166 -7.25 -14.68 -6.53
CA GLY A 166 -7.51 -15.07 -7.91
C GLY A 166 -6.91 -16.45 -8.18
N PRO A 167 -6.62 -16.80 -9.45
CA PRO A 167 -5.97 -18.06 -9.80
C PRO A 167 -4.51 -18.16 -9.31
N TRP A 168 -3.91 -17.05 -8.90
CA TRP A 168 -2.55 -16.98 -8.36
C TRP A 168 -2.50 -17.24 -6.85
N GLU A 169 -1.35 -17.71 -6.37
CA GLU A 169 -1.09 -17.86 -4.94
C GLU A 169 -1.03 -16.48 -4.26
N SER A 170 -1.78 -16.32 -3.17
CA SER A 170 -1.69 -15.15 -2.30
C SER A 170 -0.33 -15.11 -1.61
N LYS A 171 0.39 -13.99 -1.73
CA LYS A 171 1.63 -13.76 -0.98
C LYS A 171 1.34 -12.81 0.20
N PRO A 172 1.88 -13.08 1.40
CA PRO A 172 1.67 -12.22 2.55
C PRO A 172 2.49 -10.94 2.45
N ILE A 173 2.09 -9.91 3.19
CA ILE A 173 3.00 -8.84 3.61
C ILE A 173 3.96 -9.42 4.65
N LEU A 174 5.26 -9.18 4.48
CA LEU A 174 6.29 -9.59 5.43
C LEU A 174 6.90 -8.36 6.10
N VAL A 175 6.85 -8.32 7.43
CA VAL A 175 7.34 -7.19 8.23
C VAL A 175 8.48 -7.62 9.15
N GLU A 176 9.63 -6.99 9.00
CA GLU A 176 10.86 -7.36 9.72
C GLU A 176 10.92 -6.82 11.15
N LYS A 177 10.18 -5.75 11.45
CA LYS A 177 10.07 -5.15 12.79
C LYS A 177 8.59 -5.10 13.19
N ASP A 178 8.11 -3.91 13.51
CA ASP A 178 6.83 -3.73 14.18
C ASP A 178 5.69 -3.48 13.19
N VAL A 179 4.50 -3.94 13.60
CA VAL A 179 3.23 -3.70 12.94
C VAL A 179 2.33 -2.91 13.89
N VAL A 180 1.72 -1.85 13.38
CA VAL A 180 0.77 -1.03 14.14
C VAL A 180 -0.55 -0.93 13.37
N PHE A 181 -1.62 -1.31 14.05
CA PHE A 181 -3.01 -1.14 13.59
C PHE A 181 -3.74 -0.13 14.47
N GLU A 182 -4.21 0.95 13.88
CA GLU A 182 -5.02 1.94 14.57
C GLU A 182 -6.50 1.56 14.62
N HIS A 183 -7.29 2.30 15.41
CA HIS A 183 -8.71 2.04 15.54
C HIS A 183 -9.43 2.11 14.19
N GLY A 184 -10.37 1.20 13.90
CA GLY A 184 -11.10 1.22 12.63
C GLY A 184 -10.31 0.72 11.41
N THR A 185 -9.10 0.15 11.61
CA THR A 185 -8.40 -0.60 10.56
C THR A 185 -9.26 -1.78 10.10
N PHE A 186 -9.31 -2.02 8.78
CA PHE A 186 -10.07 -3.13 8.21
C PHE A 186 -9.28 -4.00 7.23
N ILE A 187 -9.82 -5.18 6.95
CA ILE A 187 -9.42 -6.05 5.84
C ILE A 187 -10.59 -6.15 4.86
N ASP A 188 -10.31 -5.87 3.59
CA ASP A 188 -11.26 -5.92 2.47
C ASP A 188 -10.89 -7.10 1.55
N PRO A 189 -11.37 -8.33 1.84
CA PRO A 189 -11.09 -9.48 1.01
C PRO A 189 -12.05 -9.53 -0.19
N LYS A 190 -11.50 -9.85 -1.36
CA LYS A 190 -12.24 -10.07 -2.61
C LYS A 190 -11.79 -11.38 -3.22
N ALA A 191 -12.74 -12.19 -3.65
CA ALA A 191 -12.49 -13.39 -4.43
C ALA A 191 -12.88 -13.10 -5.88
N HIS A 192 -11.93 -13.24 -6.79
CA HIS A 192 -12.16 -13.22 -8.23
C HIS A 192 -12.51 -14.63 -8.72
N PRO A 193 -13.12 -14.77 -9.91
CA PRO A 193 -13.37 -16.08 -10.51
C PRO A 193 -12.11 -16.96 -10.53
N GLY A 194 -12.24 -18.19 -10.04
CA GLY A 194 -11.13 -19.14 -9.92
C GLY A 194 -10.34 -19.05 -8.61
N ALA A 195 -10.71 -18.18 -7.67
CA ALA A 195 -10.18 -18.21 -6.31
C ALA A 195 -10.46 -19.58 -5.65
N LYS A 196 -9.43 -20.20 -5.10
CA LYS A 196 -9.54 -21.49 -4.42
C LYS A 196 -9.94 -21.29 -2.97
N PRO A 197 -10.95 -22.02 -2.45
CA PRO A 197 -11.19 -22.08 -1.02
C PRO A 197 -9.96 -22.54 -0.26
N GLY A 198 -9.81 -22.07 0.97
CA GLY A 198 -8.71 -22.46 1.83
C GLY A 198 -8.18 -21.32 2.68
N ARG A 199 -6.97 -21.53 3.18
CA ARG A 199 -6.27 -20.65 4.10
C ARG A 199 -5.20 -19.87 3.36
N HIS A 200 -5.31 -18.55 3.39
CA HIS A 200 -4.46 -17.62 2.65
C HIS A 200 -3.65 -16.76 3.61
N PRO A 201 -2.31 -16.76 3.52
CA PRO A 201 -1.48 -15.91 4.37
C PRO A 201 -1.65 -14.44 3.95
N LEU A 202 -1.95 -13.57 4.92
CA LEU A 202 -2.14 -12.14 4.71
C LEU A 202 -0.92 -11.34 5.20
N LEU A 203 -0.48 -11.60 6.42
CA LEU A 203 0.58 -10.84 7.08
C LEU A 203 1.44 -11.77 7.93
N GLY A 204 2.75 -11.55 7.91
CA GLY A 204 3.69 -12.11 8.88
C GLY A 204 4.60 -11.01 9.43
N TRP A 205 4.95 -11.08 10.71
CA TRP A 205 5.83 -10.10 11.35
C TRP A 205 6.88 -10.75 12.24
N LYS A 206 7.99 -10.06 12.50
CA LYS A 206 9.06 -10.52 13.41
C LYS A 206 9.14 -9.74 14.71
N GLY A 207 8.81 -8.45 14.71
CA GLY A 207 8.83 -7.58 15.89
C GLY A 207 7.56 -7.70 16.74
N LYS A 208 7.07 -6.56 17.22
CA LYS A 208 5.81 -6.43 17.96
C LYS A 208 4.65 -6.16 17.00
N ALA A 209 3.44 -6.54 17.42
CA ALA A 209 2.21 -6.15 16.75
C ALA A 209 1.30 -5.46 17.76
N GLU A 210 0.83 -4.26 17.42
CA GLU A 210 -0.09 -3.47 18.23
C GLU A 210 -1.43 -3.33 17.51
N GLY A 211 -2.54 -3.42 18.26
CA GLY A 211 -3.88 -3.20 17.72
C GLY A 211 -4.45 -4.36 16.90
N LEU A 212 -3.95 -5.58 17.06
CA LEU A 212 -4.50 -6.78 16.38
C LEU A 212 -5.99 -7.00 16.71
N ASP A 213 -6.40 -6.69 17.93
CA ASP A 213 -7.77 -6.72 18.43
C ASP A 213 -8.71 -5.73 17.72
N ARG A 214 -8.14 -4.72 17.06
CA ARG A 214 -8.87 -3.67 16.32
C ARG A 214 -9.17 -4.06 14.89
N LEU A 215 -8.49 -5.09 14.37
CA LEU A 215 -8.58 -5.51 12.99
C LEU A 215 -9.90 -6.23 12.72
N LYS A 216 -10.65 -5.76 11.72
CA LYS A 216 -11.96 -6.33 11.36
C LYS A 216 -12.07 -6.56 9.87
N LEU A 217 -12.85 -7.56 9.47
CA LEU A 217 -13.29 -7.66 8.08
C LEU A 217 -14.26 -6.51 7.76
N VAL A 218 -14.23 -5.99 6.53
CA VAL A 218 -15.25 -5.04 6.06
C VAL A 218 -16.65 -5.63 6.20
N SER A 219 -17.64 -4.76 6.43
CA SER A 219 -19.03 -5.17 6.60
C SER A 219 -19.50 -6.02 5.40
N GLY A 220 -20.13 -7.15 5.69
CA GLY A 220 -20.60 -8.10 4.67
C GLY A 220 -19.58 -9.19 4.27
N ALA A 221 -18.28 -8.99 4.45
CA ALA A 221 -17.28 -10.02 4.09
C ALA A 221 -17.45 -11.32 4.90
N ALA A 222 -17.70 -11.21 6.21
CA ALA A 222 -17.94 -12.39 7.05
C ALA A 222 -19.22 -13.16 6.68
N LYS A 223 -20.22 -12.48 6.10
CA LYS A 223 -21.44 -13.12 5.57
C LYS A 223 -21.17 -13.84 4.24
N ASN A 224 -20.10 -13.47 3.54
CA ASN A 224 -19.73 -13.91 2.20
C ASN A 224 -18.52 -14.86 2.21
N SER A 225 -18.52 -15.86 3.10
CA SER A 225 -17.51 -16.93 3.13
C SER A 225 -16.13 -16.59 3.71
N TRP A 226 -15.91 -15.41 4.29
CA TRP A 226 -14.59 -15.06 4.85
C TRP A 226 -14.49 -15.21 6.36
N LYS A 227 -13.33 -15.68 6.84
CA LYS A 227 -12.96 -15.67 8.26
C LYS A 227 -11.53 -15.15 8.44
N LEU A 228 -11.37 -14.21 9.37
CA LEU A 228 -10.08 -13.73 9.83
C LEU A 228 -9.54 -14.68 10.92
N GLU A 229 -8.29 -15.09 10.79
CA GLU A 229 -7.56 -15.85 11.81
C GLU A 229 -6.27 -15.10 12.17
N ILE A 230 -6.11 -14.77 13.45
CA ILE A 230 -4.90 -14.14 13.99
C ILE A 230 -4.20 -15.18 14.85
N GLN A 231 -2.94 -15.47 14.54
CA GLN A 231 -2.07 -16.36 15.30
C GLN A 231 -0.89 -15.55 15.84
N GLU A 232 -1.07 -14.97 17.02
CA GLU A 232 -0.09 -14.06 17.63
C GLU A 232 1.21 -14.77 18.01
N ASP A 233 1.11 -16.00 18.51
CA ASP A 233 2.22 -16.89 18.86
C ASP A 233 3.09 -17.21 17.63
N GLN A 234 2.45 -17.42 16.47
CA GLN A 234 3.12 -17.68 15.21
C GLN A 234 3.49 -16.41 14.44
N LYS A 235 3.09 -15.24 14.95
CA LYS A 235 3.22 -13.93 14.32
C LYS A 235 2.67 -13.88 12.90
N ARG A 236 1.45 -14.38 12.71
CA ARG A 236 0.79 -14.45 11.39
C ARG A 236 -0.70 -14.11 11.43
N ILE A 237 -1.18 -13.52 10.33
CA ILE A 237 -2.59 -13.33 10.04
C ILE A 237 -2.94 -14.11 8.77
N TYR A 238 -4.05 -14.83 8.82
CA TYR A 238 -4.60 -15.58 7.71
C TYR A 238 -6.04 -15.16 7.41
N LEU A 239 -6.40 -15.25 6.14
CA LEU A 239 -7.77 -15.19 5.65
C LEU A 239 -8.21 -16.56 5.19
N HIS A 240 -9.36 -17.01 5.67
CA HIS A 240 -9.99 -18.23 5.21
C HIS A 240 -11.11 -17.87 4.25
N TYR A 241 -11.06 -18.42 3.05
CA TYR A 241 -12.11 -18.34 2.05
C TYR A 241 -12.83 -19.70 1.96
N LYS A 242 -14.14 -19.71 2.13
CA LYS A 242 -14.98 -20.92 2.03
C LYS A 242 -15.58 -21.07 0.64
#